data_AF-A0A8S3TNS1-F1
#
_entry.id   AF-A0A8S3TNS1-F1
#
_cell.length_a   1.000
_cell.length_b   1.000
_cell.length_c   1.000
_cell.angle_alpha   90.00
_cell.angle_beta   90.00
_cell.angle_gamma   90.00
#
_symmetry.space_group_name_H-M   'P 1'
#
loop_
_entity.id
_entity.type
_entity.pdbx_description
1 polymer ?
#
loop_
_entity_poly.entity_id
_entity_poly.type
_entity_poly.pdbx_seq_one_letter_code
_entity_poly.pdbx_strand_id
1 'polypeptide(L)'
;MNKTIDIKFHTKSTNLDDVNVKLFDSKGCNKEQYVGIRLQNKTFSVTVTPPSNGEYTLEIYGTVGADSNTLECLITYVIKCQTVDSAISPFPKFDSFYGPVENWKERGFKNVGKIPTSITSKNGEVCVPIKIKDGTKVMATLKNSDDVKLVQYTLLKWTSI
;
A
#
# COMPACT_ATOMS: atom_id res chain seq x y z
N MET A 1 -3.16 -19.04 -1.17
CA MET A 1 -2.21 -18.04 -0.61
C MET A 1 -1.90 -17.13 -1.75
N ASN A 2 -2.28 -15.84 -1.67
CA ASN A 2 -2.22 -14.97 -2.83
C ASN A 2 -0.76 -14.83 -3.31
N LYS A 3 -0.49 -15.10 -4.59
CA LYS A 3 0.80 -14.92 -5.23
C LYS A 3 1.03 -13.43 -5.45
N THR A 4 1.81 -12.85 -4.56
CA THR A 4 2.19 -11.43 -4.61
C THR A 4 3.66 -11.30 -5.02
N ILE A 5 3.95 -10.23 -5.75
CA ILE A 5 5.34 -9.81 -6.02
C ILE A 5 5.63 -8.63 -5.10
N ASP A 6 6.60 -8.79 -4.20
CA ASP A 6 7.03 -7.73 -3.29
C ASP A 6 8.41 -7.21 -3.69
N ILE A 7 8.45 -5.97 -4.17
CA ILE A 7 9.69 -5.26 -4.48
C ILE A 7 9.98 -4.30 -3.33
N LYS A 8 11.21 -4.34 -2.81
CA LYS A 8 11.66 -3.46 -1.73
C LYS A 8 12.88 -2.69 -2.16
N PHE A 9 12.88 -1.40 -1.87
CA PHE A 9 14.04 -0.55 -2.08
C PHE A 9 14.17 0.47 -0.96
N HIS A 10 15.40 0.85 -0.68
CA HIS A 10 15.76 1.84 0.33
C HIS A 10 16.57 2.95 -0.33
N THR A 11 16.45 4.18 0.15
CA THR A 11 17.27 5.30 -0.32
C THR A 11 18.39 5.56 0.69
N LYS A 12 19.64 5.64 0.23
CA LYS A 12 20.81 5.82 1.11
C LYS A 12 21.15 7.28 1.40
N SER A 13 20.82 8.22 0.50
CA SER A 13 21.29 9.61 0.56
C SER A 13 20.27 10.67 0.15
N THR A 14 19.31 10.33 -0.71
CA THR A 14 18.23 11.22 -1.15
C THR A 14 16.92 10.83 -0.51
N ASN A 15 16.18 11.80 0.03
CA ASN A 15 14.77 11.58 0.33
C ASN A 15 14.05 11.46 -1.03
N LEU A 16 13.33 10.36 -1.23
CA LEU A 16 12.32 10.31 -2.28
C LEU A 16 11.05 10.81 -1.62
N ASP A 17 10.72 12.07 -1.85
CA ASP A 17 9.58 12.73 -1.21
C ASP A 17 8.28 12.31 -1.90
N ASP A 18 8.32 12.09 -3.21
CA ASP A 18 7.23 11.56 -4.01
C ASP A 18 7.65 10.28 -4.71
N VAL A 19 6.92 9.19 -4.48
CA VAL A 19 7.07 7.92 -5.21
C VAL A 19 5.73 7.54 -5.79
N ASN A 20 5.71 7.33 -7.11
CA ASN A 20 4.54 6.82 -7.82
C ASN A 20 4.91 5.51 -8.52
N VAL A 21 3.94 4.61 -8.68
CA VAL A 21 4.14 3.36 -9.38
C VAL A 21 3.03 3.15 -10.38
N LYS A 22 3.42 2.81 -11.61
CA LYS A 22 2.50 2.45 -12.68
C LYS A 22 2.71 0.99 -13.07
N LEU A 23 1.62 0.32 -13.40
CA LEU A 23 1.63 -1.03 -13.94
C LEU A 23 0.88 -1.03 -15.27
N PHE A 24 1.47 -1.63 -16.28
CA PHE A 24 0.86 -1.82 -17.59
C PHE A 24 0.84 -3.30 -17.94
N ASP A 25 -0.23 -3.76 -18.59
CA ASP A 25 -0.22 -5.08 -19.22
C ASP A 25 0.52 -5.06 -20.58
N SER A 26 0.65 -6.21 -21.22
CA SER A 26 1.34 -6.35 -22.51
C SER A 26 0.69 -5.56 -23.66
N LYS A 27 -0.54 -5.05 -23.50
CA LYS A 27 -1.22 -4.18 -24.47
C LYS A 27 -1.01 -2.70 -24.15
N GLY A 28 -0.28 -2.37 -23.09
CA GLY A 28 -0.09 -1.01 -22.60
C GLY A 28 -1.28 -0.47 -21.82
N CYS A 29 -2.26 -1.29 -21.44
CA CYS A 29 -3.38 -0.83 -20.62
C CYS A 29 -2.94 -0.64 -19.16
N ASN A 30 -3.32 0.49 -18.55
CA ASN A 30 -3.04 0.78 -17.14
C ASN A 30 -3.74 -0.24 -16.20
N LYS A 31 -2.99 -0.72 -15.20
CA LYS A 31 -3.37 -1.67 -14.16
C LYS A 31 -2.92 -1.21 -12.76
N GLU A 32 -2.79 0.09 -12.53
CA GLU A 32 -2.27 0.66 -11.28
C GLU A 32 -3.07 0.23 -10.03
N GLN A 33 -4.37 -0.07 -10.19
CA GLN A 33 -5.22 -0.60 -9.12
C GLN A 33 -4.81 -1.99 -8.62
N TYR A 34 -3.87 -2.66 -9.28
CA TYR A 34 -3.29 -3.93 -8.85
C TYR A 34 -1.90 -3.76 -8.21
N VAL A 35 -1.57 -2.53 -7.81
CA VAL A 35 -0.34 -2.17 -7.12
C VAL A 35 -0.67 -1.48 -5.80
N GLY A 36 -0.01 -1.91 -4.73
CA GLY A 36 -0.01 -1.22 -3.45
C GLY A 36 1.39 -0.75 -3.11
N ILE A 37 1.54 0.52 -2.71
CA ILE A 37 2.82 1.08 -2.27
C ILE A 37 2.76 1.35 -0.77
N ARG A 38 3.85 1.06 -0.06
CA ARG A 38 3.99 1.34 1.37
C ARG A 38 5.34 1.94 1.67
N LEU A 39 5.35 2.95 2.54
CA LEU A 39 6.57 3.52 3.13
C LEU A 39 6.64 3.15 4.61
N GLN A 40 7.71 2.48 5.03
CA GLN A 40 7.99 2.23 6.44
C GLN A 40 9.49 2.39 6.71
N ASN A 41 9.85 3.24 7.68
CA ASN A 41 11.25 3.47 8.08
C ASN A 41 12.18 3.72 6.87
N LYS A 42 11.80 4.64 5.97
CA LYS A 42 12.53 4.97 4.73
C LYS A 42 12.70 3.81 3.73
N THR A 43 11.94 2.73 3.90
CA THR A 43 11.89 1.61 2.96
C THR A 43 10.56 1.65 2.22
N PHE A 44 10.63 1.71 0.90
CA PHE A 44 9.47 1.54 0.03
C PHE A 44 9.25 0.06 -0.25
N SER A 45 8.01 -0.38 -0.13
CA SER A 45 7.55 -1.71 -0.52
C SER A 45 6.45 -1.56 -1.55
N VAL A 46 6.63 -2.19 -2.71
CA VAL A 46 5.64 -2.25 -3.78
C VAL A 46 5.14 -3.68 -3.86
N THR A 47 3.85 -3.87 -3.63
CA THR A 47 3.16 -5.14 -3.78
C THR A 47 2.38 -5.13 -5.08
N VAL A 48 2.62 -6.10 -5.95
CA VAL A 48 1.89 -6.26 -7.22
C VAL A 48 1.06 -7.53 -7.18
N THR A 49 -0.22 -7.43 -7.58
CA THR A 49 -1.17 -8.55 -7.65
C THR A 49 -1.81 -8.63 -9.04
N PRO A 50 -1.11 -9.21 -10.04
CA PRO A 50 -1.59 -9.20 -11.42
C PRO A 50 -2.94 -9.91 -11.58
N PRO A 51 -3.92 -9.32 -12.30
CA PRO A 51 -5.26 -9.89 -12.42
C PRO A 51 -5.35 -11.10 -13.36
N SER A 52 -4.38 -11.27 -14.26
CA SER A 52 -4.36 -12.35 -15.24
C SER A 52 -2.93 -12.81 -15.53
N ASN A 53 -2.79 -14.02 -16.08
CA ASN A 53 -1.53 -14.48 -16.64
C ASN A 53 -1.08 -13.55 -17.77
N GLY A 54 0.23 -13.37 -17.91
CA GLY A 54 0.82 -12.53 -18.94
C GLY A 54 2.07 -11.80 -18.49
N GLU A 55 2.50 -10.88 -19.34
CA GLU A 55 3.62 -9.99 -19.08
C GLU A 55 3.11 -8.60 -18.72
N TYR A 56 3.80 -7.98 -17.77
CA TYR A 56 3.48 -6.65 -17.26
C TYR A 56 4.75 -5.81 -17.16
N THR A 57 4.59 -4.50 -17.36
CA THR A 57 5.65 -3.52 -17.14
C THR A 57 5.31 -2.72 -15.89
N LEU A 58 6.20 -2.77 -14.89
CA LEU A 58 6.10 -1.98 -13.67
C LEU A 58 7.12 -0.84 -13.73
N GLU A 59 6.65 0.39 -13.62
CA GLU A 59 7.50 1.58 -13.61
C GLU A 59 7.40 2.26 -12.26
N ILE A 60 8.54 2.51 -11.63
CA ILE A 60 8.63 3.23 -10.36
C ILE A 60 9.21 4.60 -10.65
N TYR A 61 8.44 5.62 -10.31
CA TYR A 61 8.79 7.01 -10.48
C TYR A 61 9.12 7.65 -9.13
N GLY A 62 9.97 8.66 -9.16
CA GLY A 62 10.14 9.54 -8.00
C GLY A 62 10.78 10.88 -8.34
N THR A 63 10.74 11.80 -7.39
CA THR A 63 11.41 13.09 -7.48
C THR A 63 12.89 12.93 -7.15
N VAL A 64 13.76 13.41 -8.05
CA VAL A 64 15.21 13.41 -7.83
C VAL A 64 15.65 14.84 -7.53
N GLY A 65 15.98 15.11 -6.27
CA GLY A 65 16.40 16.43 -5.80
C GLY A 65 15.27 17.25 -5.18
N ALA A 66 15.62 18.10 -4.21
CA ALA A 66 14.66 18.79 -3.33
C ALA A 66 13.78 19.83 -4.05
N ASP A 67 14.20 20.32 -5.22
CA ASP A 67 13.52 21.39 -5.96
C ASP A 67 12.84 20.89 -7.26
N SER A 68 12.82 19.57 -7.49
CA SER A 68 12.22 18.99 -8.69
C SER A 68 10.73 18.77 -8.49
N ASN A 69 9.91 19.40 -9.35
CA ASN A 69 8.47 19.16 -9.42
C ASN A 69 8.08 18.06 -10.43
N THR A 70 9.07 17.35 -10.99
CA THR A 70 8.83 16.32 -12.01
C THR A 70 9.20 14.95 -11.50
N LEU A 71 8.29 14.00 -11.69
CA LEU A 71 8.52 12.59 -11.44
C LEU A 71 9.32 11.98 -12.60
N GLU A 72 10.51 11.47 -12.31
CA GLU A 72 11.34 10.73 -13.26
C GLU A 72 11.14 9.23 -13.08
N CYS A 73 11.16 8.45 -14.18
CA CYS A 73 11.13 6.99 -14.09
C CYS A 73 12.50 6.51 -13.58
N LEU A 74 12.53 6.01 -12.34
CA LEU A 74 13.75 5.58 -11.67
C LEU A 74 14.14 4.15 -12.08
N ILE A 75 13.14 3.29 -12.26
CA ILE A 75 13.35 1.88 -12.58
C ILE A 75 12.12 1.28 -13.28
N THR A 76 12.39 0.41 -14.24
CA THR A 76 11.38 -0.38 -14.95
C THR A 76 11.66 -1.87 -14.73
N TYR A 77 10.63 -2.62 -14.35
CA TYR A 77 10.65 -4.08 -14.27
C TYR A 77 9.74 -4.68 -15.33
N VAL A 78 10.17 -5.79 -15.93
CA VAL A 78 9.30 -6.68 -16.71
C VAL A 78 8.94 -7.87 -15.85
N ILE A 79 7.64 -8.05 -15.62
CA ILE A 79 7.08 -9.09 -14.76
C ILE A 79 6.39 -10.12 -15.64
N LYS A 80 6.82 -11.38 -15.54
CA LYS A 80 6.17 -12.51 -16.22
C LYS A 80 5.37 -13.36 -15.24
N CYS A 81 4.05 -13.27 -15.33
CA CYS A 81 3.12 -14.05 -14.51
C CYS A 81 2.57 -15.24 -15.28
N GLN A 82 3.01 -16.44 -14.88
CA GLN A 82 2.53 -17.70 -15.47
C GLN A 82 1.25 -18.21 -14.81
N THR A 83 1.04 -17.87 -13.54
CA THR A 83 -0.14 -18.27 -12.76
C THR A 83 -0.55 -17.13 -11.85
N VAL A 84 -1.85 -16.85 -11.80
CA VAL A 84 -2.49 -15.91 -10.89
C VAL A 84 -3.53 -16.62 -10.04
N ASP A 85 -3.89 -16.05 -8.89
CA ASP A 85 -5.01 -16.56 -8.10
C ASP A 85 -6.35 -16.14 -8.72
N SER A 86 -7.36 -17.00 -8.58
CA SER A 86 -8.70 -16.78 -9.14
C SER A 86 -9.51 -15.71 -8.42
N ALA A 87 -9.06 -15.24 -7.26
CA ALA A 87 -9.77 -14.29 -6.40
C ALA A 87 -8.91 -13.04 -6.10
N ILE A 88 -8.39 -12.41 -7.16
CA ILE A 88 -7.67 -11.14 -7.04
C ILE A 88 -8.67 -10.00 -7.24
N SER A 89 -8.80 -9.15 -6.22
CA SER A 89 -9.53 -7.88 -6.30
C SER A 89 -8.54 -6.72 -6.40
N PRO A 90 -8.89 -5.64 -7.10
CA PRO A 90 -8.07 -4.43 -7.09
C PRO A 90 -7.96 -3.88 -5.67
N PHE A 91 -6.84 -3.23 -5.38
CA PHE A 91 -6.70 -2.40 -4.20
C PHE A 91 -7.72 -1.25 -4.25
N PRO A 92 -8.19 -0.76 -3.09
CA PRO A 92 -9.01 0.44 -3.08
C PRO A 92 -8.29 1.62 -3.71
N LYS A 93 -9.05 2.51 -4.36
CA LYS A 93 -8.49 3.71 -4.95
C LYS A 93 -7.87 4.55 -3.82
N PHE A 94 -6.56 4.70 -3.86
CA PHE A 94 -5.82 5.43 -2.84
C PHE A 94 -4.55 6.03 -3.44
N ASP A 95 -4.52 7.36 -3.53
CA ASP A 95 -3.45 8.11 -4.20
C ASP A 95 -2.28 8.41 -3.23
N SER A 96 -1.93 7.45 -2.37
CA SER A 96 -0.85 7.60 -1.38
C SER A 96 -0.33 6.24 -0.86
N PHE A 97 0.55 6.27 0.14
CA PHE A 97 1.18 5.07 0.71
C PHE A 97 0.29 4.38 1.75
N TYR A 98 0.12 3.07 1.62
CA TYR A 98 -0.53 2.25 2.64
C TYR A 98 0.31 2.18 3.92
N GLY A 99 -0.37 2.34 5.06
CA GLY A 99 0.24 2.23 6.39
C GLY A 99 0.48 3.59 7.06
N PRO A 100 1.32 3.65 8.11
CA PRO A 100 1.55 4.88 8.84
C PRO A 100 2.33 5.90 7.99
N VAL A 101 1.65 6.96 7.58
CA VAL A 101 2.24 8.13 6.90
C VAL A 101 2.63 9.22 7.91
N GLU A 102 3.57 10.09 7.52
CA GLU A 102 4.48 10.89 8.36
C GLU A 102 4.09 11.09 9.83
N ASN A 103 3.67 12.24 10.31
CA ASN A 103 3.40 12.61 11.73
C ASN A 103 2.53 11.68 12.65
N TRP A 104 2.28 10.41 12.34
CA TRP A 104 1.46 9.49 13.15
C TRP A 104 1.91 9.39 14.62
N LYS A 105 3.22 9.41 14.90
CA LYS A 105 3.76 9.38 16.27
C LYS A 105 3.40 10.62 17.08
N GLU A 106 3.40 11.78 16.43
CA GLU A 106 3.02 13.06 17.03
C GLU A 106 1.53 13.08 17.36
N ARG A 107 0.71 12.44 16.52
CA ARG A 107 -0.73 12.25 16.72
C ARG A 107 -1.10 11.19 17.77
N GLY A 108 -0.13 10.70 18.53
CA GLY A 108 -0.36 9.81 19.66
C GLY A 108 -0.39 8.32 19.32
N PHE A 109 -0.18 7.92 18.07
CA PHE A 109 -0.05 6.50 17.71
C PHE A 109 1.33 5.97 18.16
N LYS A 110 1.36 4.77 18.75
CA LYS A 110 2.56 4.08 19.22
C LYS A 110 2.82 2.86 18.35
N ASN A 111 4.12 2.57 18.16
CA ASN A 111 4.67 1.34 17.57
C ASN A 111 3.66 0.52 16.77
N VAL A 112 3.42 0.97 15.55
CA VAL A 112 2.69 0.16 14.57
C VAL A 112 3.66 -0.90 14.11
N GLY A 113 3.41 -2.16 14.48
CA GLY A 113 4.23 -3.28 14.03
C GLY A 113 4.23 -3.42 12.49
N LYS A 114 4.61 -4.58 11.98
CA LYS A 114 4.49 -4.84 10.54
C LYS A 114 3.00 -5.03 10.17
N ILE A 115 2.29 -3.94 9.84
CA ILE A 115 0.95 -4.03 9.24
C ILE A 115 1.12 -4.43 7.77
N PRO A 116 0.56 -5.55 7.31
CA PRO A 116 0.64 -5.92 5.89
C PRO A 116 -0.22 -4.99 5.03
N THR A 117 0.11 -4.88 3.74
CA THR A 117 -0.69 -4.11 2.75
C THR A 117 -2.02 -4.80 2.44
N SER A 118 -2.10 -6.11 2.63
CA SER A 118 -3.34 -6.90 2.52
C SER A 118 -3.56 -7.73 3.78
N ILE A 119 -4.83 -7.83 4.19
CA ILE A 119 -5.27 -8.71 5.28
C ILE A 119 -6.42 -9.55 4.74
N THR A 120 -6.30 -10.87 4.86
CA THR A 120 -7.36 -11.81 4.48
C THR A 120 -7.97 -12.40 5.73
N SER A 121 -9.29 -12.27 5.88
CA SER A 121 -10.04 -12.97 6.92
C SER A 121 -10.49 -14.35 6.45
N LYS A 122 -10.55 -15.31 7.38
CA LYS A 122 -11.17 -16.62 7.14
C LYS A 122 -12.67 -16.64 7.43
N ASN A 123 -13.15 -15.77 8.32
CA ASN A 123 -14.52 -15.78 8.85
C ASN A 123 -15.25 -14.44 8.62
N GLY A 124 -14.66 -13.50 7.88
CA GLY A 124 -15.19 -12.16 7.68
C GLY A 124 -14.79 -11.16 8.78
N GLU A 125 -14.12 -11.59 9.83
CA GLU A 125 -13.63 -10.72 10.90
C GLU A 125 -12.13 -10.47 10.80
N VAL A 126 -11.72 -9.22 11.02
CA VAL A 126 -10.30 -8.83 11.06
C VAL A 126 -10.08 -7.95 12.29
N CYS A 127 -9.06 -8.27 13.09
CA CYS A 127 -8.60 -7.42 14.18
C CYS A 127 -7.25 -6.80 13.80
N VAL A 128 -7.18 -5.48 13.77
CA VAL A 128 -5.93 -4.73 13.54
C VAL A 128 -5.55 -4.01 14.83
N PRO A 129 -4.61 -4.56 15.63
CA PRO A 129 -4.20 -3.93 16.87
C PRO A 129 -3.34 -2.70 16.57
N ILE A 130 -3.77 -1.54 17.07
CA ILE A 130 -3.03 -0.28 16.96
C ILE A 130 -2.80 0.25 18.38
N LYS A 131 -1.52 0.43 18.75
CA LYS A 131 -1.16 1.01 20.05
C LYS A 131 -1.23 2.53 19.97
N ILE A 132 -1.66 3.17 21.04
CA ILE A 132 -1.79 4.63 21.12
C ILE A 132 -1.35 5.15 22.51
N LYS A 133 -1.13 6.46 22.63
CA LYS A 133 -0.93 7.17 23.90
C LYS A 133 -2.27 7.35 24.60
N ASP A 134 -2.24 7.36 25.92
CA ASP A 134 -3.43 7.59 26.73
C ASP A 134 -4.03 8.97 26.40
N GLY A 135 -5.36 9.04 26.35
CA GLY A 135 -6.08 10.24 25.93
C GLY A 135 -6.11 10.51 24.41
N THR A 136 -5.49 9.67 23.58
CA THR A 136 -5.57 9.80 22.11
C THR A 136 -6.98 9.44 21.62
N LYS A 137 -7.65 10.38 20.96
CA LYS A 137 -8.93 10.12 20.29
C LYS A 137 -8.67 9.51 18.91
N VAL A 138 -9.35 8.40 18.62
CA VAL A 138 -9.18 7.66 17.35
C VAL A 138 -10.52 7.58 16.63
N MET A 139 -10.50 7.83 15.32
CA MET A 139 -11.59 7.55 14.41
C MET A 139 -11.07 6.64 13.30
N ALA A 140 -11.91 5.73 12.82
CA ALA A 140 -11.59 4.84 11.71
C ALA A 140 -12.70 4.88 10.67
N THR A 141 -12.32 4.87 9.40
CA THR A 141 -13.24 4.71 8.27
C THR A 141 -12.80 3.51 7.47
N LEU A 142 -13.73 2.59 7.21
CA LEU A 142 -13.53 1.49 6.27
C LEU A 142 -14.24 1.84 4.97
N LYS A 143 -13.60 1.56 3.83
CA LYS A 143 -14.19 1.74 2.50
C LYS A 143 -13.93 0.51 1.64
N ASN A 144 -14.81 0.24 0.68
CA ASN A 144 -14.55 -0.76 -0.36
C ASN A 144 -13.70 -0.16 -1.50
N SER A 145 -13.43 -0.93 -2.55
CA SER A 145 -12.64 -0.47 -3.70
C SER A 145 -13.26 0.69 -4.47
N ASP A 146 -14.58 0.82 -4.39
CA ASP A 146 -15.39 1.85 -5.07
C ASP A 146 -15.60 3.09 -4.17
N ASP A 147 -14.79 3.24 -3.12
CA ASP A 147 -14.84 4.32 -2.12
C ASP A 147 -16.14 4.40 -1.30
N VAL A 148 -16.97 3.34 -1.31
CA VAL A 148 -18.19 3.24 -0.50
C VAL A 148 -17.81 3.05 0.97
N LYS A 149 -18.29 3.94 1.84
CA LYS A 149 -18.05 3.85 3.29
C LYS A 149 -18.77 2.64 3.88
N LEU A 150 -18.01 1.79 4.55
CA LEU A 150 -18.45 0.59 5.28
C LEU A 150 -18.32 0.78 6.79
N VAL A 151 -18.52 2.01 7.27
CA VAL A 151 -18.29 2.38 8.68
C VAL A 151 -19.13 1.57 9.67
N GLN A 152 -20.32 1.10 9.26
CA GLN A 152 -21.15 0.22 10.11
C GLN A 152 -20.54 -1.16 10.38
N TYR A 153 -19.48 -1.52 9.66
CA TYR A 153 -18.73 -2.78 9.84
C TYR A 153 -17.43 -2.57 10.62
N THR A 154 -17.17 -1.35 11.12
CA THR A 154 -15.98 -1.03 11.91
C THR A 154 -16.34 -0.95 13.39
N LEU A 155 -15.76 -1.83 14.21
CA LEU A 155 -15.85 -1.74 15.67
C LEU A 155 -14.51 -1.26 16.25
N LEU A 156 -14.50 -0.09 16.90
CA LEU A 156 -13.37 0.37 17.68
C LEU A 156 -13.53 -0.10 19.13
N LYS A 157 -12.68 -1.05 19.54
CA LYS A 157 -12.65 -1.56 20.91
C LYS A 157 -11.40 -1.05 21.63
N TRP A 158 -11.61 -0.45 22.79
CA TRP A 158 -10.54 -0.03 23.69
C TRP A 158 -10.26 -1.17 24.67
N THR A 159 -9.00 -1.59 24.76
CA THR A 159 -8.56 -2.54 25.77
C THR A 159 -7.47 -1.87 26.57
N SER A 160 -7.75 -1.57 27.83
CA SER A 160 -6.72 -1.19 28.79
C SER A 160 -5.89 -2.44 29.08
N ILE A 161 -4.57 -2.34 28.98
CA ILE A 161 -3.64 -3.38 29.44
C ILE A 161 -3.41 -3.17 30.93
#